data_AF-A0A3B6QCT2-F1
#
_entry.id   AF-A0A3B6QCT2-F1
#
_cell.length_a   1.000
_cell.length_b   1.000
_cell.length_c   1.000
_cell.angle_alpha   90.00
_cell.angle_beta   90.00
_cell.angle_gamma   90.00
#
_symmetry.space_group_name_H-M   'P 1'
#
loop_
_entity.id
_entity.type
_entity.pdbx_description
1 polymer ?
#
loop_
_entity_poly.entity_id
_entity_poly.type
_entity_poly.pdbx_seq_one_letter_code
_entity_poly.pdbx_strand_id
1 'polypeptide(L)'
;MEDLPEALVTEILKRITSTSDLNYLSLVSKQLYKIEGNQRGAIRVGSGLCTATEALTSLCARFTNLRKLEIDYSGWIPEHGNQLDNKGLFVFSSHCSSLIDLTLSFCSYIDDSGLGCLAHCKKLVSLRLNSVPKITSIGLFSVAVGCISLSALHLIDCEKIDSVEWLEYLGMDGSLEELVVKNCKGINHHDLLKFGSGWMKLQKFEFERKRERHDRYIGYDFYDPSYDAHSTDIYDFSCESLKDLRLAHIKTWPEIGLRVVLGKCKALENLWLEYVYALNDNDMIALFRSCSNLKSISLGLNLQRYCSEDGYCETRTSFTDNSIYALALNCPMLQIVDLKFTGCSRDWPSEIGFTQKGFLALIQSCPIRVLVLNTANFFDDEGMKALSSSPHLETLELILCHAVTDAGMRFIAHTPCLSNLNTSGVS
;
A
#
# COMPACT_ATOMS: atom_id res chain seq x y z
N MET A 1 -13.11 35.59 -27.83
CA MET A 1 -12.99 34.11 -27.92
C MET A 1 -13.64 33.56 -29.18
N GLU A 2 -14.61 34.25 -29.79
CA GLU A 2 -15.29 33.78 -31.02
C GLU A 2 -14.35 33.65 -32.23
N ASP A 3 -13.24 34.41 -32.26
CA ASP A 3 -12.25 34.35 -33.35
C ASP A 3 -11.08 33.38 -33.10
N LEU A 4 -11.05 32.67 -31.96
CA LEU A 4 -9.98 31.71 -31.65
C LEU A 4 -10.31 30.33 -32.23
N PRO A 5 -9.41 29.72 -33.04
CA PRO A 5 -9.54 28.34 -33.49
C PRO A 5 -9.79 27.36 -32.34
N GLU A 6 -10.68 26.39 -32.56
CA GLU A 6 -11.04 25.36 -31.56
C GLU A 6 -9.81 24.60 -31.03
N ALA A 7 -8.80 24.38 -31.88
CA ALA A 7 -7.53 23.77 -31.49
C ALA A 7 -6.77 24.59 -30.43
N LEU A 8 -6.77 25.92 -30.54
CA LEU A 8 -6.12 26.79 -29.54
C LEU A 8 -6.91 26.84 -28.24
N VAL A 9 -8.24 26.91 -28.32
CA VAL A 9 -9.11 26.86 -27.12
C VAL A 9 -8.93 25.53 -26.38
N THR A 10 -8.84 24.42 -27.13
CA THR A 10 -8.54 23.09 -26.57
C THR A 10 -7.21 23.07 -25.83
N GLU A 11 -6.16 23.66 -26.41
CA GLU A 11 -4.84 23.69 -25.79
C GLU A 11 -4.79 24.59 -24.55
N ILE A 12 -5.59 25.66 -24.51
CA ILE A 12 -5.78 26.48 -23.31
C ILE A 12 -6.47 25.68 -22.21
N LEU A 13 -7.59 25.01 -22.52
CA LEU A 13 -8.35 24.23 -21.54
C LEU A 13 -7.53 23.08 -20.95
N LYS A 14 -6.64 22.44 -21.73
CA LYS A 14 -5.71 21.41 -21.22
C LYS A 14 -4.75 21.91 -20.14
N ARG A 15 -4.46 23.21 -20.10
CA ARG A 15 -3.58 23.81 -19.09
C ARG A 15 -4.30 24.11 -17.78
N ILE A 16 -5.63 24.01 -17.75
CA ILE A 16 -6.44 24.24 -16.56
C ILE A 16 -6.66 22.89 -15.86
N THR A 17 -5.97 22.71 -14.72
CA THR A 17 -6.03 21.46 -13.95
C THR A 17 -7.15 21.46 -12.90
N SER A 18 -7.70 22.62 -12.57
CA SER A 18 -8.77 22.79 -11.59
C SER A 18 -10.13 22.39 -12.18
N THR A 19 -10.74 21.34 -11.61
CA THR A 19 -12.08 20.87 -12.02
C THR A 19 -13.15 21.93 -11.79
N SER A 20 -13.03 22.72 -10.72
CA SER A 20 -13.96 23.81 -10.39
C SER A 20 -13.91 24.90 -11.47
N ASP A 21 -12.71 25.30 -11.90
CA ASP A 21 -12.57 26.32 -12.95
C ASP A 21 -13.09 25.84 -14.29
N LEU A 22 -12.83 24.57 -14.64
CA LEU A 22 -13.41 23.95 -15.84
C LEU A 22 -14.94 23.91 -15.78
N ASN A 23 -15.54 23.67 -14.61
CA ASN A 23 -16.99 23.71 -14.45
C ASN A 23 -17.52 25.13 -14.74
N TYR A 24 -16.92 26.18 -14.17
CA TYR A 24 -17.33 27.56 -14.44
C TYR A 24 -17.14 27.95 -15.92
N LEU A 25 -16.01 27.59 -16.52
CA LEU A 25 -15.73 27.85 -17.94
C LEU A 25 -16.75 27.20 -18.87
N SER A 26 -17.19 25.99 -18.52
CA SER A 26 -18.20 25.30 -19.31
C SER A 26 -19.57 26.00 -19.32
N LEU A 27 -19.81 26.93 -18.40
CA LEU A 27 -21.04 27.73 -18.33
C LEU A 27 -20.94 29.04 -19.12
N VAL A 28 -19.75 29.43 -19.57
CA VAL A 28 -19.52 30.72 -20.25
C VAL A 28 -20.06 30.72 -21.68
N SER A 29 -19.90 29.63 -22.43
CA SER A 29 -20.41 29.53 -23.80
C SER A 29 -20.67 28.08 -24.22
N LYS A 30 -21.51 27.89 -25.25
CA LYS A 30 -21.79 26.56 -25.83
C LYS A 30 -20.53 25.91 -26.42
N GLN A 31 -19.62 26.71 -26.97
CA GLN A 31 -18.36 26.23 -27.52
C GLN A 31 -17.47 25.67 -26.39
N LEU A 32 -17.30 26.43 -25.30
CA LEU A 32 -16.52 25.99 -24.14
C LEU A 32 -17.17 24.78 -23.47
N TYR A 33 -18.49 24.76 -23.33
CA TYR A 33 -19.25 23.61 -22.85
C TYR A 33 -18.91 22.33 -23.62
N LYS A 34 -18.89 22.40 -24.96
CA LYS A 34 -18.62 21.25 -25.82
C LYS A 34 -17.15 20.82 -25.77
N ILE A 35 -16.21 21.75 -25.88
CA ILE A 35 -14.77 21.42 -25.87
C ILE A 35 -14.38 20.84 -24.51
N GLU A 36 -14.83 21.45 -23.42
CA GLU A 36 -14.57 20.99 -22.06
C GLU A 36 -15.11 19.56 -21.85
N GLY A 37 -16.38 19.31 -22.20
CA GLY A 37 -16.97 17.98 -22.11
C GLY A 37 -16.21 16.93 -22.92
N ASN A 38 -15.78 17.27 -24.13
CA ASN A 38 -15.00 16.39 -24.98
C ASN A 38 -13.59 16.12 -24.44
N GLN A 39 -12.96 17.05 -23.73
CA GLN A 39 -11.61 16.87 -23.18
C GLN A 39 -11.63 16.24 -21.79
N ARG A 40 -12.74 16.32 -21.04
CA ARG A 40 -12.81 15.78 -19.68
C ARG A 40 -12.76 14.25 -19.70
N GLY A 41 -11.60 13.73 -19.33
CA GLY A 41 -11.35 12.30 -19.21
C GLY A 41 -11.62 11.71 -17.82
N ALA A 42 -11.93 12.53 -16.81
CA ALA A 42 -12.13 12.08 -15.44
C ALA A 42 -13.31 12.79 -14.78
N ILE A 43 -14.17 12.04 -14.08
CA ILE A 43 -15.30 12.58 -13.32
C ILE A 43 -15.38 11.88 -11.97
N ARG A 44 -15.66 12.67 -10.93
CA ARG A 44 -16.10 12.20 -9.62
C ARG A 44 -17.57 12.55 -9.41
N VAL A 45 -18.38 11.58 -9.03
CA VAL A 45 -19.80 11.72 -8.70
C VAL A 45 -20.09 11.16 -7.30
N GLY A 46 -21.18 11.57 -6.68
CA GLY A 46 -21.53 11.17 -5.32
C GLY A 46 -22.89 11.70 -4.89
N SER A 47 -23.00 12.13 -3.63
CA SER A 47 -24.21 12.78 -3.11
C SER A 47 -24.66 13.96 -4.00
N GLY A 48 -25.94 14.01 -4.33
CA GLY A 48 -26.51 15.02 -5.23
C GLY A 48 -26.47 14.66 -6.72
N LEU A 49 -25.88 13.52 -7.11
CA LEU A 49 -26.03 12.98 -8.46
C LEU A 49 -27.50 12.62 -8.72
N CYS A 50 -28.08 13.13 -9.81
CA CYS A 50 -29.35 12.62 -10.29
C CYS A 50 -29.15 11.22 -10.88
N THR A 51 -29.69 10.20 -10.22
CA THR A 51 -29.53 8.79 -10.60
C THR A 51 -30.54 8.29 -11.62
N ALA A 52 -31.39 9.17 -12.15
CA ALA A 52 -32.29 8.84 -13.23
C ALA A 52 -31.50 8.47 -14.51
N THR A 53 -31.90 7.37 -15.16
CA THR A 53 -31.22 6.85 -16.36
C THR A 53 -30.98 7.92 -17.42
N GLU A 54 -31.99 8.74 -17.73
CA GLU A 54 -31.89 9.81 -18.74
C GLU A 54 -30.84 10.87 -18.38
N ALA A 55 -30.72 11.20 -17.09
CA ALA A 55 -29.71 12.15 -16.61
C ALA A 55 -28.30 11.56 -16.74
N LEU A 56 -28.12 10.29 -16.38
CA LEU A 56 -26.84 9.58 -16.52
C LEU A 56 -26.45 9.39 -17.99
N THR A 57 -27.40 9.07 -18.87
CA THR A 57 -27.15 9.00 -20.32
C THR A 57 -26.74 10.35 -20.87
N SER A 58 -27.40 11.43 -20.46
CA SER A 58 -27.03 12.81 -20.85
C SER A 58 -25.63 13.18 -20.33
N LEU A 59 -25.29 12.75 -19.12
CA LEU A 59 -23.96 12.91 -18.54
C LEU A 59 -22.90 12.18 -19.39
N CYS A 60 -23.12 10.92 -19.73
CA CYS A 60 -22.20 10.15 -20.57
C CYS A 60 -22.07 10.77 -21.97
N ALA A 61 -23.17 11.26 -22.56
CA ALA A 61 -23.15 11.94 -23.85
C ALA A 61 -22.38 13.28 -23.82
N ARG A 62 -22.36 13.96 -22.68
CA ARG A 62 -21.53 15.17 -22.47
C ARG A 62 -20.04 14.82 -22.43
N PHE A 63 -19.70 13.67 -21.83
CA PHE A 63 -18.33 13.28 -21.51
C PHE A 63 -17.89 12.05 -22.32
N THR A 64 -17.80 12.22 -23.63
CA THR A 64 -17.55 11.12 -24.58
C THR A 64 -16.18 10.48 -24.46
N ASN A 65 -15.20 11.18 -23.88
CA ASN A 65 -13.84 10.67 -23.65
C ASN A 65 -13.57 10.26 -22.20
N LEU A 66 -14.62 9.95 -21.43
CA LEU A 66 -14.49 9.52 -20.04
C LEU A 66 -13.64 8.24 -19.95
N ARG A 67 -12.51 8.35 -19.24
CA ARG A 67 -11.55 7.27 -18.97
C ARG A 67 -11.49 6.92 -17.49
N LYS A 68 -11.77 7.89 -16.61
CA LYS A 68 -11.77 7.68 -15.15
C LYS A 68 -13.11 8.06 -14.57
N LEU A 69 -13.72 7.13 -13.84
CA LEU A 69 -14.96 7.37 -13.12
C LEU A 69 -14.75 7.03 -11.65
N GLU A 70 -15.00 8.00 -10.78
CA GLU A 70 -15.05 7.80 -9.35
C GLU A 70 -16.47 8.04 -8.86
N ILE A 71 -17.07 7.05 -8.24
CA ILE A 71 -18.36 7.13 -7.58
C ILE A 71 -18.09 7.01 -6.08
N ASP A 72 -18.35 8.08 -5.33
CA ASP A 72 -18.10 8.11 -3.90
C ASP A 72 -19.32 8.63 -3.13
N TYR A 73 -19.85 7.77 -2.26
CA TYR A 73 -20.93 8.08 -1.34
C TYR A 73 -20.46 8.15 0.12
N SER A 74 -19.18 8.43 0.36
CA SER A 74 -18.67 8.74 1.69
C SER A 74 -19.48 9.87 2.32
N GLY A 75 -19.92 9.67 3.58
CA GLY A 75 -20.77 10.64 4.27
C GLY A 75 -22.20 10.75 3.73
N TRP A 76 -22.66 9.84 2.85
CA TRP A 76 -24.04 9.84 2.39
C TRP A 76 -25.01 9.58 3.55
N ILE A 77 -26.08 10.37 3.57
CA ILE A 77 -27.26 10.19 4.42
C ILE A 77 -28.50 10.13 3.53
N PRO A 78 -29.61 9.53 3.97
CA PRO A 78 -30.83 9.39 3.16
C PRO A 78 -31.38 10.69 2.57
N GLU A 79 -31.12 11.84 3.21
CA GLU A 79 -31.54 13.17 2.74
C GLU A 79 -30.84 13.61 1.45
N HIS A 80 -29.69 13.03 1.11
CA HIS A 80 -28.96 13.31 -0.14
C HIS A 80 -29.58 12.67 -1.38
N GLY A 81 -30.71 11.97 -1.23
CA GLY A 81 -31.38 11.25 -2.30
C GLY A 81 -30.78 9.86 -2.56
N ASN A 82 -31.23 9.21 -3.63
CA ASN A 82 -30.84 7.84 -3.95
C ASN A 82 -29.37 7.74 -4.37
N GLN A 83 -28.68 6.69 -3.93
CA GLN A 83 -27.38 6.33 -4.49
C GLN A 83 -27.54 5.71 -5.89
N LEU A 84 -26.42 5.68 -6.63
CA LEU A 84 -26.32 4.95 -7.89
C LEU A 84 -26.52 3.45 -7.64
N ASP A 85 -27.39 2.82 -8.42
CA ASP A 85 -27.66 1.39 -8.36
C ASP A 85 -27.03 0.65 -9.56
N ASN A 86 -27.29 -0.66 -9.66
CA ASN A 86 -26.82 -1.50 -10.77
C ASN A 86 -27.22 -0.94 -12.16
N LYS A 87 -28.42 -0.35 -12.30
CA LYS A 87 -28.87 0.21 -13.58
C LYS A 87 -28.07 1.45 -13.94
N GLY A 88 -27.80 2.30 -12.96
CA GLY A 88 -26.95 3.47 -13.14
C GLY A 88 -25.52 3.10 -13.55
N LEU A 89 -24.93 2.09 -12.90
CA LEU A 89 -23.60 1.60 -13.29
C LEU A 89 -23.59 1.00 -14.70
N PHE A 90 -24.66 0.30 -15.10
CA PHE A 90 -24.82 -0.21 -16.46
C PHE A 90 -24.87 0.92 -17.52
N VAL A 91 -25.47 2.08 -17.22
CA VAL A 91 -25.45 3.23 -18.13
C VAL A 91 -24.01 3.67 -18.39
N PHE A 92 -23.20 3.80 -17.33
CA PHE A 92 -21.79 4.15 -17.49
C PHE A 92 -21.02 3.08 -18.27
N SER A 93 -21.19 1.79 -17.95
CA SER A 93 -20.44 0.73 -18.62
C SER A 93 -20.79 0.59 -20.12
N SER A 94 -22.05 0.84 -20.49
CA SER A 94 -22.52 0.77 -21.87
C SER A 94 -22.16 2.00 -22.72
N HIS A 95 -22.11 3.19 -22.12
CA HIS A 95 -21.85 4.44 -22.86
C HIS A 95 -20.39 4.89 -22.79
N CYS A 96 -19.63 4.46 -21.77
CA CYS A 96 -18.23 4.83 -21.57
C CYS A 96 -17.28 3.67 -21.92
N SER A 97 -17.25 3.26 -23.19
CA SER A 97 -16.43 2.13 -23.67
C SER A 97 -14.91 2.34 -23.58
N SER A 98 -14.48 3.56 -23.26
CA SER A 98 -13.07 3.93 -23.05
C SER A 98 -12.67 4.04 -21.58
N LEU A 99 -13.51 3.54 -20.65
CA LEU A 99 -13.18 3.52 -19.23
C LEU A 99 -11.94 2.66 -18.96
N ILE A 100 -10.98 3.25 -18.26
CA ILE A 100 -9.67 2.70 -17.89
C ILE A 100 -9.57 2.55 -16.37
N ASP A 101 -10.09 3.52 -15.62
CA ASP A 101 -10.05 3.53 -14.16
C ASP A 101 -11.47 3.68 -13.59
N LEU A 102 -11.87 2.75 -12.72
CA LEU A 102 -13.12 2.84 -11.97
C LEU A 102 -12.86 2.75 -10.47
N THR A 103 -13.41 3.70 -9.71
CA THR A 103 -13.45 3.64 -8.25
C THR A 103 -14.90 3.66 -7.77
N LEU A 104 -15.27 2.69 -6.94
CA LEU A 104 -16.55 2.63 -6.24
C LEU A 104 -16.30 2.72 -4.74
N SER A 105 -16.81 3.76 -4.09
CA SER A 105 -16.65 4.00 -2.65
C SER A 105 -17.99 4.16 -1.97
N PHE A 106 -18.24 3.37 -0.92
CA PHE A 106 -19.46 3.41 -0.10
C PHE A 106 -20.77 3.20 -0.89
N CYS A 107 -20.70 2.50 -2.02
CA CYS A 107 -21.84 2.17 -2.87
C CYS A 107 -22.66 1.02 -2.28
N SER A 108 -23.76 1.34 -1.60
CA SER A 108 -24.60 0.37 -0.87
C SER A 108 -25.68 -0.30 -1.73
N TYR A 109 -25.87 0.18 -2.96
CA TYR A 109 -26.90 -0.29 -3.90
C TYR A 109 -26.34 -0.91 -5.18
N ILE A 110 -25.03 -1.17 -5.20
CA ILE A 110 -24.35 -1.91 -6.27
C ILE A 110 -23.96 -3.29 -5.73
N ASP A 111 -24.36 -4.34 -6.42
CA ASP A 111 -24.03 -5.73 -6.10
C ASP A 111 -23.29 -6.41 -7.27
N ASP A 112 -23.14 -7.73 -7.21
CA ASP A 112 -22.45 -8.53 -8.22
C ASP A 112 -23.04 -8.36 -9.63
N SER A 113 -24.33 -8.09 -9.77
CA SER A 113 -24.96 -7.84 -11.07
C SER A 113 -24.48 -6.51 -11.67
N GLY A 114 -24.35 -5.48 -10.82
CA GLY A 114 -23.79 -4.19 -11.22
C GLY A 114 -22.33 -4.32 -11.64
N LEU A 115 -21.54 -5.06 -10.87
CA LEU A 115 -20.13 -5.29 -11.18
C LEU A 115 -19.95 -6.14 -12.44
N GLY A 116 -20.79 -7.16 -12.64
CA GLY A 116 -20.82 -7.98 -13.86
C GLY A 116 -21.11 -7.20 -15.14
N CYS A 117 -21.80 -6.06 -15.07
CA CYS A 117 -21.98 -5.16 -16.22
C CYS A 117 -20.66 -4.60 -16.76
N LEU A 118 -19.61 -4.54 -15.92
CA LEU A 118 -18.28 -4.08 -16.30
C LEU A 118 -17.48 -5.12 -17.07
N ALA A 119 -17.91 -6.38 -17.13
CA ALA A 119 -17.20 -7.44 -17.87
C ALA A 119 -17.03 -7.12 -19.38
N HIS A 120 -17.79 -6.16 -19.90
CA HIS A 120 -17.69 -5.65 -21.28
C HIS A 120 -16.69 -4.50 -21.44
N CYS A 121 -16.21 -3.89 -20.35
CA CYS A 121 -15.25 -2.80 -20.35
C CYS A 121 -13.82 -3.34 -20.56
N LYS A 122 -13.52 -3.81 -21.78
CA LYS A 122 -12.24 -4.49 -22.10
C LYS A 122 -10.99 -3.63 -21.92
N LYS A 123 -11.14 -2.31 -21.81
CA LYS A 123 -10.07 -1.34 -21.57
C LYS A 123 -9.87 -0.99 -20.10
N LEU A 124 -10.67 -1.56 -19.19
CA LEU A 124 -10.54 -1.30 -17.76
C LEU A 124 -9.21 -1.88 -17.28
N VAL A 125 -8.34 -1.00 -16.79
CA VAL A 125 -6.99 -1.30 -16.30
C VAL A 125 -6.96 -1.29 -14.77
N SER A 126 -7.70 -0.37 -14.15
CA SER A 126 -7.75 -0.22 -12.69
C SER A 126 -9.17 -0.31 -12.16
N LEU A 127 -9.39 -1.20 -11.18
CA LEU A 127 -10.60 -1.26 -10.38
C LEU A 127 -10.27 -1.06 -8.91
N ARG A 128 -10.93 -0.09 -8.28
CA ARG A 128 -10.87 0.15 -6.84
C ARG A 128 -12.26 0.04 -6.21
N LEU A 129 -12.36 -0.83 -5.22
CA LEU A 129 -13.56 -1.07 -4.43
C LEU A 129 -13.28 -0.70 -2.98
N ASN A 130 -13.99 0.31 -2.47
CA ASN A 130 -13.84 0.80 -1.10
C ASN A 130 -15.19 0.67 -0.36
N SER A 131 -15.26 -0.13 0.69
CA SER A 131 -16.45 -0.31 1.53
C SER A 131 -17.73 -0.54 0.70
N VAL A 132 -17.74 -1.60 -0.12
CA VAL A 132 -18.86 -1.98 -1.00
C VAL A 132 -19.64 -3.18 -0.42
N PRO A 133 -20.66 -2.96 0.44
CA PRO A 133 -21.20 -3.99 1.34
C PRO A 133 -22.02 -5.10 0.67
N LYS A 134 -22.32 -4.99 -0.63
CA LYS A 134 -23.13 -5.96 -1.38
C LYS A 134 -22.36 -6.71 -2.48
N ILE A 135 -21.14 -6.29 -2.78
CA ILE A 135 -20.28 -6.96 -3.76
C ILE A 135 -19.58 -8.15 -3.09
N THR A 136 -19.55 -9.29 -3.76
CA THR A 136 -18.91 -10.53 -3.30
C THR A 136 -17.83 -10.98 -4.29
N SER A 137 -17.18 -12.10 -4.00
CA SER A 137 -16.19 -12.73 -4.89
C SER A 137 -16.77 -13.09 -6.27
N ILE A 138 -18.09 -13.34 -6.38
CA ILE A 138 -18.74 -13.67 -7.66
C ILE A 138 -18.69 -12.49 -8.64
N GLY A 139 -19.01 -11.28 -8.16
CA GLY A 139 -18.93 -10.07 -8.97
C GLY A 139 -17.49 -9.77 -9.36
N LEU A 140 -16.56 -9.93 -8.42
CA LEU A 140 -15.14 -9.68 -8.66
C LEU A 140 -14.57 -10.66 -9.69
N PHE A 141 -14.91 -11.95 -9.59
CA PHE A 141 -14.54 -12.97 -10.58
C PHE A 141 -15.07 -12.63 -11.98
N SER A 142 -16.31 -12.15 -12.08
CA SER A 142 -16.90 -11.71 -13.35
C SER A 142 -16.10 -10.59 -14.02
N VAL A 143 -15.57 -9.65 -13.22
CA VAL A 143 -14.67 -8.60 -13.72
C VAL A 143 -13.31 -9.16 -14.10
N ALA A 144 -12.72 -10.01 -13.27
CA ALA A 144 -11.41 -10.61 -13.54
C ALA A 144 -11.40 -11.35 -14.89
N VAL A 145 -12.45 -12.12 -15.19
CA VAL A 145 -12.60 -12.83 -16.47
C VAL A 145 -12.96 -11.87 -17.63
N GLY A 146 -13.80 -10.87 -17.36
CA GLY A 146 -14.29 -9.97 -18.40
C GLY A 146 -13.30 -8.90 -18.83
N CYS A 147 -12.59 -8.28 -17.89
CA CYS A 147 -11.72 -7.14 -18.10
C CYS A 147 -10.28 -7.59 -18.36
N ILE A 148 -10.01 -8.05 -19.57
CA ILE A 148 -8.73 -8.63 -20.00
C ILE A 148 -7.51 -7.68 -19.92
N SER A 149 -7.72 -6.38 -19.68
CA SER A 149 -6.64 -5.38 -19.51
C SER A 149 -6.43 -5.00 -18.04
N LEU A 150 -7.14 -5.63 -17.10
CA LEU A 150 -7.04 -5.31 -15.68
C LEU A 150 -5.63 -5.61 -15.20
N SER A 151 -4.92 -4.58 -14.75
CA SER A 151 -3.58 -4.72 -14.18
C SER A 151 -3.46 -4.16 -12.76
N ALA A 152 -4.45 -3.39 -12.28
CA ALA A 152 -4.48 -2.85 -10.93
C ALA A 152 -5.81 -3.15 -10.23
N LEU A 153 -5.75 -3.82 -9.08
CA LEU A 153 -6.92 -4.15 -8.26
C LEU A 153 -6.72 -3.69 -6.82
N HIS A 154 -7.66 -2.88 -6.34
CA HIS A 154 -7.68 -2.39 -4.96
C HIS A 154 -8.97 -2.80 -4.27
N LEU A 155 -8.85 -3.55 -3.19
CA LEU A 155 -9.94 -3.98 -2.33
C LEU A 155 -9.70 -3.39 -0.93
N ILE A 156 -10.54 -2.44 -0.53
CA ILE A 156 -10.41 -1.75 0.76
C ILE A 156 -11.72 -1.90 1.52
N ASP A 157 -11.66 -2.55 2.67
CA ASP A 157 -12.82 -2.73 3.56
C ASP A 157 -14.00 -3.45 2.88
N CYS A 158 -13.70 -4.42 2.02
CA CYS A 158 -14.70 -5.24 1.32
C CYS A 158 -15.02 -6.50 2.14
N GLU A 159 -16.03 -6.43 3.01
CA GLU A 159 -16.31 -7.49 3.99
C GLU A 159 -16.80 -8.82 3.40
N LYS A 160 -17.42 -8.80 2.22
CA LYS A 160 -18.02 -9.97 1.56
C LYS A 160 -17.18 -10.56 0.42
N ILE A 161 -16.00 -10.00 0.18
CA ILE A 161 -15.04 -10.55 -0.78
C ILE A 161 -14.08 -11.46 -0.01
N ASP A 162 -14.07 -12.73 -0.36
CA ASP A 162 -13.11 -13.73 0.10
C ASP A 162 -12.05 -14.01 -0.98
N SER A 163 -11.21 -15.03 -0.83
CA SER A 163 -10.13 -15.36 -1.77
C SER A 163 -10.52 -16.41 -2.84
N VAL A 164 -11.78 -16.82 -2.90
CA VAL A 164 -12.22 -17.95 -3.73
C VAL A 164 -12.36 -17.53 -5.19
N GLU A 165 -11.91 -18.39 -6.11
CA GLU A 165 -11.98 -18.27 -7.58
C GLU A 165 -11.18 -17.12 -8.21
N TRP A 166 -11.45 -15.85 -7.86
CA TRP A 166 -10.85 -14.69 -8.53
C TRP A 166 -9.33 -14.59 -8.29
N LEU A 167 -8.86 -14.96 -7.10
CA LEU A 167 -7.44 -14.86 -6.77
C LEU A 167 -6.63 -15.92 -7.52
N GLU A 168 -7.15 -17.13 -7.60
CA GLU A 168 -6.55 -18.23 -8.38
C GLU A 168 -6.57 -17.92 -9.88
N TYR A 169 -7.68 -17.34 -10.37
CA TYR A 169 -7.80 -16.92 -11.76
C TYR A 169 -6.81 -15.81 -12.13
N LEU A 170 -6.73 -14.73 -11.35
CA LEU A 170 -5.77 -13.64 -11.60
C LEU A 170 -4.33 -14.12 -11.51
N GLY A 171 -4.06 -15.08 -10.63
CA GLY A 171 -2.80 -15.81 -10.63
C GLY A 171 -2.56 -16.47 -11.98
N MET A 172 -3.45 -17.36 -12.42
CA MET A 172 -3.28 -18.06 -13.71
C MET A 172 -3.17 -17.12 -14.92
N ASP A 173 -3.94 -16.04 -14.94
CA ASP A 173 -3.96 -15.05 -16.03
C ASP A 173 -2.66 -14.21 -16.09
N GLY A 174 -2.10 -13.88 -14.92
CA GLY A 174 -0.81 -13.20 -14.81
C GLY A 174 -0.76 -11.82 -15.46
N SER A 175 -1.91 -11.14 -15.54
CA SER A 175 -2.02 -9.76 -16.02
C SER A 175 -1.72 -8.71 -14.95
N LEU A 176 -1.87 -9.06 -13.67
CA LEU A 176 -1.89 -8.09 -12.59
C LEU A 176 -0.48 -7.56 -12.25
N GLU A 177 -0.37 -6.24 -12.17
CA GLU A 177 0.82 -5.48 -11.82
C GLU A 177 0.72 -4.83 -10.43
N GLU A 178 -0.49 -4.49 -9.98
CA GLU A 178 -0.76 -3.90 -8.67
C GLU A 178 -1.93 -4.61 -7.97
N LEU A 179 -1.69 -5.09 -6.75
CA LEU A 179 -2.73 -5.62 -5.87
C LEU A 179 -2.64 -4.98 -4.49
N VAL A 180 -3.74 -4.35 -4.08
CA VAL A 180 -3.88 -3.76 -2.75
C VAL A 180 -5.10 -4.37 -2.07
N VAL A 181 -4.88 -5.07 -0.96
CA VAL A 181 -5.94 -5.66 -0.14
C VAL A 181 -5.81 -5.11 1.27
N LYS A 182 -6.81 -4.34 1.70
CA LYS A 182 -6.81 -3.73 3.04
C LYS A 182 -8.11 -4.05 3.73
N ASN A 183 -8.03 -4.51 4.97
CA ASN A 183 -9.18 -4.58 5.86
C ASN A 183 -10.32 -5.47 5.34
N CYS A 184 -10.04 -6.40 4.42
CA CYS A 184 -11.00 -7.35 3.85
C CYS A 184 -11.01 -8.62 4.70
N LYS A 185 -12.07 -8.84 5.50
CA LYS A 185 -12.15 -9.95 6.45
C LYS A 185 -12.13 -11.34 5.78
N GLY A 186 -12.64 -11.45 4.56
CA GLY A 186 -12.70 -12.70 3.82
C GLY A 186 -11.35 -13.15 3.21
N ILE A 187 -10.34 -12.28 3.20
CA ILE A 187 -9.01 -12.57 2.65
C ILE A 187 -8.02 -12.62 3.81
N ASN A 188 -7.40 -13.78 3.99
CA ASN A 188 -6.41 -14.02 5.04
C ASN A 188 -4.99 -13.95 4.47
N HIS A 189 -3.99 -13.87 5.35
CA HIS A 189 -2.59 -13.80 4.95
C HIS A 189 -2.03 -15.15 4.45
N HIS A 190 -2.72 -16.28 4.67
CA HIS A 190 -2.37 -17.56 4.06
C HIS A 190 -2.77 -17.60 2.58
N ASP A 191 -3.74 -16.79 2.15
CA ASP A 191 -4.11 -16.66 0.74
C ASP A 191 -2.95 -16.08 -0.09
N LEU A 192 -1.97 -15.42 0.55
CA LEU A 192 -0.71 -15.00 -0.08
C LEU A 192 0.11 -16.19 -0.60
N LEU A 193 -0.06 -17.38 0.00
CA LEU A 193 0.61 -18.60 -0.44
C LEU A 193 0.04 -19.12 -1.77
N LYS A 194 -1.14 -18.66 -2.18
CA LYS A 194 -1.70 -18.97 -3.51
C LYS A 194 -0.99 -18.23 -4.65
N PHE A 195 -0.04 -17.35 -4.33
CA PHE A 195 0.69 -16.60 -5.33
C PHE A 195 1.76 -17.52 -5.93
N GLY A 196 1.45 -18.12 -7.07
CA GLY A 196 2.35 -18.96 -7.86
C GLY A 196 3.13 -18.17 -8.93
N SER A 197 3.71 -18.89 -9.89
CA SER A 197 4.36 -18.37 -11.11
C SER A 197 3.50 -17.48 -11.99
N GLY A 198 2.20 -17.45 -11.74
CA GLY A 198 1.27 -16.53 -12.37
C GLY A 198 1.50 -15.05 -12.06
N TRP A 199 2.06 -14.73 -10.89
CA TRP A 199 2.18 -13.35 -10.39
C TRP A 199 3.47 -12.64 -10.83
N MET A 200 4.12 -13.11 -11.87
CA MET A 200 5.45 -12.62 -12.31
C MET A 200 5.47 -11.15 -12.75
N LYS A 201 4.33 -10.57 -13.11
CA LYS A 201 4.21 -9.14 -13.45
C LYS A 201 3.89 -8.24 -12.26
N LEU A 202 3.58 -8.81 -11.10
CA LEU A 202 3.21 -8.05 -9.91
C LEU A 202 4.40 -7.19 -9.48
N GLN A 203 4.24 -5.87 -9.59
CA GLN A 203 5.22 -4.86 -9.21
C GLN A 203 4.92 -4.28 -7.84
N LYS A 204 3.64 -4.19 -7.48
CA LYS A 204 3.21 -3.64 -6.21
C LYS A 204 2.22 -4.56 -5.50
N PHE A 205 2.55 -4.88 -4.26
CA PHE A 205 1.70 -5.67 -3.40
C PHE A 205 1.54 -5.02 -2.02
N GLU A 206 0.30 -4.79 -1.61
CA GLU A 206 -0.03 -4.26 -0.30
C GLU A 206 -1.10 -5.13 0.37
N PHE A 207 -0.80 -5.63 1.56
CA PHE A 207 -1.73 -6.40 2.37
C PHE A 207 -1.79 -5.82 3.79
N GLU A 208 -2.98 -5.43 4.23
CA GLU A 208 -3.24 -4.88 5.56
C GLU A 208 -4.49 -5.53 6.14
N ARG A 209 -4.45 -5.97 7.40
CA ARG A 209 -5.63 -6.43 8.12
C ARG A 209 -6.08 -5.40 9.16
N LYS A 210 -7.39 -5.33 9.43
CA LYS A 210 -7.90 -4.52 10.55
C LYS A 210 -7.27 -5.03 11.83
N ARG A 211 -6.73 -4.11 12.62
CA ARG A 211 -6.21 -4.40 13.95
C ARG A 211 -7.34 -4.88 14.85
N GLU A 212 -7.32 -6.14 15.24
CA GLU A 212 -8.32 -6.71 16.15
C GLU A 212 -7.86 -6.58 17.61
N ARG A 213 -8.81 -6.56 18.56
CA ARG A 213 -8.48 -6.47 20.00
C ARG A 213 -7.59 -7.63 20.47
N HIS A 214 -7.68 -8.79 19.81
CA HIS A 214 -6.88 -9.98 20.13
C HIS A 214 -5.42 -9.86 19.68
N ASP A 215 -5.08 -8.95 18.76
CA ASP A 215 -3.70 -8.70 18.33
C ASP A 215 -2.82 -8.11 19.44
N ARG A 216 -3.40 -7.75 20.60
CA ARG A 216 -2.68 -7.25 21.78
C ARG A 216 -2.23 -8.34 22.73
N TYR A 217 -2.75 -9.56 22.61
CA TYR A 217 -2.34 -10.65 23.47
C TYR A 217 -1.13 -11.33 22.85
N ILE A 218 -0.03 -11.36 23.60
CA ILE A 218 1.14 -12.23 23.37
C ILE A 218 0.62 -13.67 23.54
N GLY A 219 -0.05 -14.19 22.51
CA GLY A 219 -0.77 -15.45 22.54
C GLY A 219 0.15 -16.60 22.15
N TYR A 220 0.29 -17.55 23.08
CA TYR A 220 0.93 -18.85 22.92
C TYR A 220 0.62 -19.49 21.56
N ASP A 221 1.68 -19.93 20.87
CA ASP A 221 1.61 -20.56 19.57
C ASP A 221 0.78 -21.84 19.59
N PHE A 222 -0.21 -21.91 18.71
CA PHE A 222 -0.77 -23.18 18.27
C PHE A 222 0.05 -23.64 17.07
N TYR A 223 0.95 -24.59 17.31
CA TYR A 223 1.53 -25.44 16.27
C TYR A 223 0.38 -26.19 15.59
N ASP A 224 0.23 -26.07 14.27
CA ASP A 224 -0.72 -26.90 13.52
C ASP A 224 -0.10 -28.30 13.36
N PRO A 225 -0.72 -29.36 13.90
CA PRO A 225 -0.22 -30.73 13.79
C PRO A 225 -0.22 -31.29 12.36
N SER A 226 -0.80 -30.59 11.38
CA SER A 226 -0.80 -30.97 9.96
C SER A 226 0.41 -30.48 9.17
N TYR A 227 1.33 -29.76 9.82
CA TYR A 227 2.56 -29.22 9.20
C TYR A 227 3.60 -30.30 8.87
N ASP A 228 4.07 -30.32 7.63
CA ASP A 228 5.22 -31.10 7.16
C ASP A 228 6.33 -30.16 6.65
N ALA A 229 7.41 -30.06 7.41
CA ALA A 229 8.60 -29.25 7.12
C ALA A 229 9.36 -29.68 5.86
N HIS A 230 9.01 -30.83 5.27
CA HIS A 230 9.66 -31.38 4.07
C HIS A 230 8.89 -31.12 2.77
N SER A 231 7.73 -30.44 2.82
CA SER A 231 6.95 -30.10 1.63
C SER A 231 7.34 -28.72 1.07
N THR A 232 8.54 -28.62 0.50
CA THR A 232 9.04 -27.38 -0.14
C THR A 232 8.42 -27.11 -1.53
N ASP A 233 7.76 -28.10 -2.13
CA ASP A 233 7.27 -28.06 -3.52
C ASP A 233 5.88 -27.40 -3.69
N ILE A 234 5.20 -27.04 -2.59
CA ILE A 234 3.88 -26.39 -2.62
C ILE A 234 3.99 -24.86 -2.82
N TYR A 235 5.19 -24.27 -2.69
CA TYR A 235 5.38 -22.82 -2.56
C TYR A 235 6.19 -22.21 -3.70
N ASP A 236 5.61 -22.13 -4.91
CA ASP A 236 6.23 -21.43 -6.04
C ASP A 236 5.90 -19.93 -6.06
N PHE A 237 6.19 -19.22 -4.97
CA PHE A 237 6.05 -17.76 -4.94
C PHE A 237 7.08 -17.10 -5.85
N SER A 238 6.68 -16.75 -7.07
CA SER A 238 7.57 -16.18 -8.08
C SER A 238 7.03 -14.81 -8.51
N CYS A 239 7.48 -13.78 -7.80
CA CYS A 239 7.20 -12.36 -8.10
C CYS A 239 8.53 -11.61 -8.34
N GLU A 240 9.31 -12.05 -9.34
CA GLU A 240 10.63 -11.46 -9.60
C GLU A 240 10.57 -9.96 -9.95
N SER A 241 9.41 -9.48 -10.44
CA SER A 241 9.18 -8.07 -10.78
C SER A 241 8.73 -7.19 -9.60
N LEU A 242 8.54 -7.76 -8.40
CA LEU A 242 8.00 -7.03 -7.25
C LEU A 242 8.99 -5.95 -6.79
N LYS A 243 8.55 -4.69 -6.85
CA LYS A 243 9.33 -3.50 -6.44
C LYS A 243 8.82 -2.94 -5.12
N ASP A 244 7.51 -2.97 -4.90
CA ASP A 244 6.85 -2.39 -3.75
C ASP A 244 6.12 -3.47 -2.96
N LEU A 245 6.56 -3.70 -1.72
CA LEU A 245 5.90 -4.62 -0.80
C LEU A 245 5.51 -3.91 0.49
N ARG A 246 4.23 -3.97 0.84
CA ARG A 246 3.73 -3.53 2.14
C ARG A 246 2.89 -4.61 2.81
N LEU A 247 3.30 -5.01 4.01
CA LEU A 247 2.59 -5.97 4.84
C LEU A 247 2.33 -5.36 6.21
N ALA A 248 1.07 -5.34 6.62
CA ALA A 248 0.66 -4.76 7.88
C ALA A 248 -0.34 -5.65 8.64
N HIS A 249 -0.13 -5.80 9.95
CA HIS A 249 -1.02 -6.55 10.87
C HIS A 249 -1.24 -8.02 10.48
N ILE A 250 -0.16 -8.70 10.06
CA ILE A 250 -0.17 -10.13 9.72
C ILE A 250 0.59 -10.95 10.78
N LYS A 251 0.22 -12.24 10.91
CA LYS A 251 0.99 -13.22 11.68
C LYS A 251 1.67 -14.16 10.69
N THR A 252 2.98 -14.29 10.74
CA THR A 252 3.71 -15.26 9.91
C THR A 252 3.87 -16.56 10.69
N TRP A 253 4.05 -17.69 10.01
CA TRP A 253 4.47 -18.93 10.67
C TRP A 253 5.99 -18.93 10.83
N PRO A 254 6.54 -19.38 11.97
CA PRO A 254 7.95 -19.72 12.06
C PRO A 254 8.31 -20.68 10.91
N GLU A 255 9.44 -20.45 10.25
CA GLU A 255 10.04 -21.31 9.18
C GLU A 255 9.51 -21.16 7.74
N ILE A 256 8.24 -20.78 7.52
CA ILE A 256 7.68 -20.52 6.18
C ILE A 256 7.58 -19.01 5.88
N GLY A 257 7.25 -18.22 6.90
CA GLY A 257 6.20 -17.23 6.75
C GLY A 257 6.51 -15.95 5.95
N LEU A 258 7.78 -15.63 5.68
CA LEU A 258 8.16 -14.61 4.68
C LEU A 258 9.47 -14.92 3.97
N ARG A 259 10.35 -15.76 4.53
CA ARG A 259 11.61 -16.15 3.89
C ARG A 259 11.43 -16.72 2.48
N VAL A 260 10.46 -17.62 2.29
CA VAL A 260 10.20 -18.27 0.99
C VAL A 260 9.61 -17.28 -0.01
N VAL A 261 8.71 -16.42 0.46
CA VAL A 261 8.02 -15.38 -0.32
C VAL A 261 9.02 -14.30 -0.77
N LEU A 262 9.84 -13.82 0.16
CA LEU A 262 10.70 -12.64 -0.02
C LEU A 262 12.09 -12.99 -0.56
N GLY A 263 12.58 -14.21 -0.33
CA GLY A 263 13.86 -14.68 -0.86
C GLY A 263 13.93 -14.71 -2.39
N LYS A 264 12.78 -14.64 -3.08
CA LYS A 264 12.69 -14.60 -4.56
C LYS A 264 12.44 -13.20 -5.14
N CYS A 265 12.20 -12.19 -4.31
CA CYS A 265 11.87 -10.82 -4.75
C CYS A 265 13.12 -9.97 -5.07
N LYS A 266 13.81 -10.27 -6.18
CA LYS A 266 15.10 -9.63 -6.53
C LYS A 266 14.98 -8.16 -6.98
N ALA A 267 13.81 -7.74 -7.46
CA ALA A 267 13.57 -6.37 -7.91
C ALA A 267 13.09 -5.44 -6.80
N LEU A 268 13.04 -5.90 -5.53
CA LEU A 268 12.43 -5.13 -4.45
C LEU A 268 13.18 -3.82 -4.19
N GLU A 269 12.45 -2.71 -4.25
CA GLU A 269 12.97 -1.35 -4.03
C GLU A 269 12.45 -0.77 -2.72
N ASN A 270 11.19 -1.06 -2.35
CA ASN A 270 10.53 -0.51 -1.17
C ASN A 270 9.89 -1.63 -0.35
N LEU A 271 10.30 -1.72 0.93
CA LEU A 271 9.77 -2.69 1.89
C LEU A 271 9.13 -1.97 3.08
N TRP A 272 7.85 -2.26 3.33
CA TRP A 272 7.13 -1.80 4.52
C TRP A 272 6.59 -2.99 5.29
N LEU A 273 7.03 -3.17 6.52
CA LEU A 273 6.51 -4.19 7.44
C LEU A 273 6.03 -3.52 8.73
N GLU A 274 4.74 -3.61 9.07
CA GLU A 274 4.18 -3.00 10.28
C GLU A 274 3.35 -4.01 11.09
N TYR A 275 3.72 -4.26 12.35
CA TYR A 275 3.10 -5.29 13.21
C TYR A 275 3.03 -6.68 12.54
N VAL A 276 4.19 -7.14 12.05
CA VAL A 276 4.34 -8.49 11.49
C VAL A 276 4.87 -9.42 12.59
N TYR A 277 4.01 -10.32 13.07
CA TYR A 277 4.35 -11.26 14.14
C TYR A 277 5.12 -12.47 13.61
N ALA A 278 6.07 -12.98 14.40
CA ALA A 278 6.90 -14.16 14.12
C ALA A 278 7.97 -14.00 13.02
N LEU A 279 8.32 -12.76 12.65
CA LEU A 279 9.55 -12.49 11.93
C LEU A 279 10.76 -12.69 12.85
N ASN A 280 11.79 -13.37 12.36
CA ASN A 280 13.08 -13.52 13.04
C ASN A 280 14.25 -13.07 12.13
N ASP A 281 15.47 -13.11 12.67
CA ASP A 281 16.66 -12.69 11.93
C ASP A 281 16.94 -13.53 10.67
N ASN A 282 16.68 -14.83 10.69
CA ASN A 282 16.94 -15.69 9.54
C ASN A 282 16.06 -15.32 8.35
N ASP A 283 14.81 -14.93 8.60
CA ASP A 283 13.88 -14.49 7.55
C ASP A 283 14.36 -13.19 6.90
N MET A 284 14.77 -12.21 7.71
CA MET A 284 15.23 -10.92 7.22
C MET A 284 16.60 -11.00 6.53
N ILE A 285 17.54 -11.77 7.08
CA ILE A 285 18.86 -11.97 6.47
C ILE A 285 18.69 -12.60 5.08
N ALA A 286 17.80 -13.59 4.95
CA ALA A 286 17.51 -14.19 3.66
C ALA A 286 16.90 -13.19 2.67
N LEU A 287 15.97 -12.34 3.12
CA LEU A 287 15.40 -11.27 2.31
C LEU A 287 16.48 -10.30 1.83
N PHE A 288 17.30 -9.76 2.74
CA PHE A 288 18.30 -8.75 2.41
C PHE A 288 19.36 -9.28 1.44
N ARG A 289 19.74 -10.56 1.56
CA ARG A 289 20.64 -11.22 0.59
C ARG A 289 20.07 -11.26 -0.83
N SER A 290 18.75 -11.28 -0.99
CA SER A 290 18.08 -11.33 -2.29
C SER A 290 17.72 -9.95 -2.85
N CYS A 291 17.55 -8.93 -1.99
CA CYS A 291 17.02 -7.61 -2.36
C CYS A 291 18.11 -6.53 -2.47
N SER A 292 19.04 -6.66 -3.42
CA SER A 292 20.15 -5.70 -3.59
C SER A 292 19.73 -4.32 -4.11
N ASN A 293 18.53 -4.22 -4.69
CA ASN A 293 17.96 -2.97 -5.23
C ASN A 293 17.19 -2.15 -4.19
N LEU A 294 17.18 -2.58 -2.92
CA LEU A 294 16.38 -1.93 -1.88
C LEU A 294 16.83 -0.48 -1.65
N LYS A 295 15.87 0.45 -1.78
CA LYS A 295 16.05 1.91 -1.62
C LYS A 295 15.36 2.43 -0.37
N SER A 296 14.25 1.82 0.04
CA SER A 296 13.48 2.23 1.21
C SER A 296 13.09 1.04 2.08
N ILE A 297 13.24 1.21 3.39
CA ILE A 297 12.73 0.27 4.38
C ILE A 297 11.95 1.03 5.47
N SER A 298 10.73 0.58 5.75
CA SER A 298 9.89 1.08 6.85
C SER A 298 9.45 -0.09 7.73
N LEU A 299 9.81 -0.05 9.01
CA LEU A 299 9.65 -1.16 9.95
C LEU A 299 8.95 -0.70 11.22
N GLY A 300 7.72 -1.17 11.41
CA GLY A 300 6.97 -1.09 12.66
C GLY A 300 7.26 -2.31 13.54
N LEU A 301 8.24 -2.17 14.43
CA LEU A 301 8.75 -3.21 15.32
C LEU A 301 8.02 -3.21 16.66
N ASN A 302 7.44 -4.35 17.02
CA ASN A 302 6.76 -4.57 18.29
C ASN A 302 7.50 -5.60 19.14
N LEU A 303 7.31 -5.55 20.47
CA LEU A 303 7.80 -6.58 21.37
C LEU A 303 7.18 -7.94 21.04
N GLN A 304 8.04 -8.95 20.99
CA GLN A 304 7.70 -10.36 20.80
C GLN A 304 8.52 -11.19 21.79
N ARG A 305 7.96 -12.35 22.19
CA ARG A 305 8.63 -13.27 23.09
C ARG A 305 9.33 -14.35 22.26
N TYR A 306 10.64 -14.45 22.40
CA TYR A 306 11.48 -15.45 21.74
C TYR A 306 11.99 -16.43 22.79
N CYS A 307 11.78 -17.72 22.58
CA CYS A 307 12.30 -18.77 23.46
C CYS A 307 13.25 -19.68 22.68
N SER A 308 14.43 -19.93 23.22
CA SER A 308 15.39 -20.89 22.67
C SER A 308 15.01 -22.33 23.06
N GLU A 309 15.58 -23.30 22.35
CA GLU A 309 15.42 -24.73 22.64
C GLU A 309 15.86 -25.10 24.08
N ASP A 310 16.84 -24.36 24.63
CA ASP A 310 17.32 -24.52 26.01
C ASP A 310 16.36 -23.92 27.07
N GLY A 311 15.21 -23.38 26.66
CA GLY A 311 14.19 -22.82 27.54
C GLY A 311 14.43 -21.38 28.00
N TYR A 312 15.46 -20.70 27.47
CA TYR A 312 15.67 -19.27 27.73
C TYR A 312 14.68 -18.46 26.91
N CYS A 313 13.87 -17.64 27.57
CA CYS A 313 12.93 -16.74 26.89
C CYS A 313 13.32 -15.27 27.12
N GLU A 314 13.42 -14.52 26.04
CA GLU A 314 13.60 -13.07 26.05
C GLU A 314 12.41 -12.36 25.39
N THR A 315 12.15 -11.13 25.80
CA THR A 315 11.15 -10.28 25.16
C THR A 315 11.86 -9.10 24.52
N ARG A 316 11.81 -9.03 23.20
CA ARG A 316 12.46 -7.97 22.41
C ARG A 316 11.76 -7.77 21.07
N THR A 317 12.15 -6.76 20.32
CA THR A 317 11.77 -6.62 18.92
C THR A 317 12.41 -7.71 18.05
N SER A 318 11.85 -7.92 16.85
CA SER A 318 12.18 -9.04 15.98
C SER A 318 13.61 -9.12 15.46
N PHE A 319 14.27 -7.97 15.29
CA PHE A 319 15.59 -7.91 14.65
C PHE A 319 16.72 -7.73 15.66
N THR A 320 17.86 -8.34 15.35
CA THR A 320 19.13 -8.14 16.05
C THR A 320 20.17 -7.48 15.16
N ASP A 321 21.34 -7.19 15.74
CA ASP A 321 22.49 -6.67 15.01
C ASP A 321 22.84 -7.53 13.78
N ASN A 322 22.60 -8.85 13.81
CA ASN A 322 22.84 -9.73 12.67
C ASN A 322 22.01 -9.33 11.44
N SER A 323 20.73 -9.01 11.63
CA SER A 323 19.86 -8.53 10.54
C SER A 323 20.29 -7.16 10.03
N ILE A 324 20.67 -6.26 10.93
CA ILE A 324 21.13 -4.91 10.57
C ILE A 324 22.43 -4.97 9.78
N TYR A 325 23.39 -5.82 10.17
CA TYR A 325 24.61 -6.04 9.42
C TYR A 325 24.34 -6.67 8.05
N ALA A 326 23.41 -7.62 7.95
CA ALA A 326 23.02 -8.19 6.67
C ALA A 326 22.37 -7.14 5.74
N LEU A 327 21.53 -6.25 6.27
CA LEU A 327 20.96 -5.13 5.52
C LEU A 327 22.05 -4.20 5.00
N ALA A 328 22.98 -3.80 5.88
CA ALA A 328 24.10 -2.92 5.54
C ALA A 328 25.00 -3.51 4.45
N LEU A 329 25.26 -4.83 4.50
CA LEU A 329 26.14 -5.51 3.56
C LEU A 329 25.50 -5.74 2.18
N ASN A 330 24.21 -6.08 2.14
CA ASN A 330 23.56 -6.57 0.91
C ASN A 330 22.71 -5.51 0.19
N CYS A 331 22.38 -4.38 0.85
CA CYS A 331 21.52 -3.33 0.28
C CYS A 331 22.27 -1.98 0.16
N PRO A 332 23.27 -1.86 -0.73
CA PRO A 332 24.11 -0.66 -0.83
C PRO A 332 23.38 0.57 -1.39
N MET A 333 22.17 0.40 -1.96
CA MET A 333 21.36 1.47 -2.54
C MET A 333 20.35 2.08 -1.55
N LEU A 334 20.34 1.62 -0.29
CA LEU A 334 19.38 2.05 0.72
C LEU A 334 19.54 3.55 1.00
N GLN A 335 18.44 4.30 0.90
CA GLN A 335 18.38 5.76 1.07
C GLN A 335 17.38 6.20 2.14
N ILE A 336 16.33 5.42 2.37
CA ILE A 336 15.26 5.75 3.30
C ILE A 336 15.15 4.65 4.35
N VAL A 337 15.27 5.03 5.62
CA VAL A 337 15.10 4.14 6.78
C VAL A 337 14.08 4.78 7.72
N ASP A 338 12.96 4.10 7.91
CA ASP A 338 11.91 4.48 8.85
C ASP A 338 11.70 3.35 9.87
N LEU A 339 11.97 3.65 11.14
CA LEU A 339 11.88 2.68 12.23
C LEU A 339 10.94 3.18 13.31
N LYS A 340 9.92 2.39 13.61
CA LYS A 340 8.91 2.67 14.64
C LYS A 340 8.87 1.55 15.66
N PHE A 341 9.13 1.87 16.91
CA PHE A 341 9.15 0.92 18.02
C PHE A 341 7.86 1.04 18.84
N THR A 342 7.15 -0.07 19.03
CA THR A 342 5.90 -0.09 19.81
C THR A 342 6.02 -1.01 21.00
N GLY A 343 5.72 -0.47 22.19
CA GLY A 343 5.74 -1.20 23.45
C GLY A 343 7.11 -1.25 24.13
N CYS A 344 8.16 -0.72 23.50
CA CYS A 344 9.49 -0.62 24.11
C CYS A 344 9.53 0.50 25.15
N SER A 345 9.91 0.18 26.38
CA SER A 345 10.06 1.15 27.46
C SER A 345 11.36 1.95 27.31
N ARG A 346 11.34 3.21 27.73
CA ARG A 346 12.54 4.06 27.82
C ARG A 346 13.57 3.53 28.83
N ASP A 347 13.08 2.86 29.87
CA ASP A 347 13.89 2.39 30.99
C ASP A 347 14.55 1.03 30.67
N TRP A 348 14.13 0.35 29.59
CA TRP A 348 14.69 -0.92 29.10
C TRP A 348 15.05 -0.85 27.60
N PRO A 349 16.09 -0.08 27.19
CA PRO A 349 16.50 0.00 25.79
C PRO A 349 16.89 -1.36 25.16
N SER A 350 17.27 -2.34 25.98
CA SER A 350 17.59 -3.72 25.54
C SER A 350 16.39 -4.48 24.96
N GLU A 351 15.16 -3.98 25.17
CA GLU A 351 13.97 -4.51 24.50
C GLU A 351 14.00 -4.28 22.98
N ILE A 352 14.81 -3.34 22.51
CA ILE A 352 15.14 -3.18 21.09
C ILE A 352 16.27 -4.15 20.78
N GLY A 353 15.99 -5.10 19.88
CA GLY A 353 16.84 -6.27 19.68
C GLY A 353 18.22 -6.00 19.05
N PHE A 354 18.45 -4.80 18.52
CA PHE A 354 19.74 -4.39 17.96
C PHE A 354 20.29 -3.14 18.67
N THR A 355 21.59 -2.95 18.57
CA THR A 355 22.32 -1.93 19.30
C THR A 355 22.55 -0.68 18.46
N GLN A 356 22.84 0.44 19.12
CA GLN A 356 23.30 1.67 18.46
C GLN A 356 24.52 1.40 17.56
N LYS A 357 25.44 0.53 17.98
CA LYS A 357 26.62 0.20 17.19
C LYS A 357 26.26 -0.52 15.88
N GLY A 358 25.36 -1.49 15.93
CA GLY A 358 24.85 -2.16 14.72
C GLY A 358 24.15 -1.19 13.78
N PHE A 359 23.29 -0.33 14.34
CA PHE A 359 22.56 0.67 13.58
C PHE A 359 23.47 1.74 12.94
N LEU A 360 24.47 2.24 13.65
CA LEU A 360 25.45 3.19 13.07
C LEU A 360 26.26 2.55 11.95
N ALA A 361 26.55 1.25 12.02
CA ALA A 361 27.21 0.55 10.93
C ALA A 361 26.36 0.54 9.65
N LEU A 362 25.03 0.43 9.77
CA LEU A 362 24.11 0.56 8.64
C LEU A 362 24.20 1.95 8.01
N ILE A 363 24.13 3.00 8.84
CA ILE A 363 24.19 4.41 8.37
C ILE A 363 25.52 4.70 7.67
N GLN A 364 26.63 4.14 8.15
CA GLN A 364 27.95 4.32 7.53
C GLN A 364 28.12 3.52 6.24
N SER A 365 27.36 2.44 6.05
CA SER A 365 27.50 1.55 4.89
C SER A 365 26.60 1.94 3.71
N CYS A 366 25.51 2.66 3.98
CA CYS A 366 24.49 3.00 2.99
C CYS A 366 24.37 4.53 2.81
N PRO A 367 24.00 5.03 1.62
CA PRO A 367 23.79 6.45 1.39
C PRO A 367 22.44 6.93 1.94
N ILE A 368 22.24 6.83 3.25
CA ILE A 368 20.97 7.21 3.91
C ILE A 368 20.74 8.72 3.80
N ARG A 369 19.62 9.09 3.15
CA ARG A 369 19.16 10.46 2.93
C ARG A 369 18.02 10.85 3.85
N VAL A 370 17.11 9.90 4.14
CA VAL A 370 15.96 10.11 5.02
C VAL A 370 16.03 9.10 6.15
N LEU A 371 16.08 9.62 7.38
CA LEU A 371 16.05 8.81 8.58
C LEU A 371 14.86 9.24 9.46
N VAL A 372 13.95 8.31 9.71
CA VAL A 372 12.81 8.48 10.62
C VAL A 372 12.96 7.49 11.76
N LEU A 373 13.01 7.99 13.00
CA LEU A 373 13.08 7.19 14.21
C LEU A 373 11.93 7.57 15.14
N ASN A 374 11.12 6.58 15.49
CA ASN A 374 9.99 6.76 16.40
C ASN A 374 10.12 5.82 17.61
N THR A 375 10.22 6.40 18.81
CA THR A 375 10.41 5.70 20.08
C THR A 375 11.72 4.89 20.11
N ALA A 376 12.75 5.38 19.40
CA ALA A 376 14.05 4.72 19.27
C ALA A 376 14.94 4.99 20.50
N ASN A 377 14.57 4.43 21.66
CA ASN A 377 15.28 4.67 22.93
C ASN A 377 16.70 4.09 22.99
N PHE A 378 17.10 3.27 22.02
CA PHE A 378 18.47 2.78 21.87
C PHE A 378 19.43 3.84 21.30
N PHE A 379 18.89 4.92 20.72
CA PHE A 379 19.64 5.94 20.00
C PHE A 379 19.79 7.21 20.86
N ASP A 380 21.03 7.56 21.19
CA ASP A 380 21.37 8.62 22.15
C ASP A 380 22.22 9.74 21.53
N ASP A 381 22.73 10.65 22.37
CA ASP A 381 23.56 11.78 21.96
C ASP A 381 24.88 11.36 21.27
N GLU A 382 25.47 10.21 21.63
CA GLU A 382 26.65 9.69 20.93
C GLU A 382 26.26 9.14 19.55
N GLY A 383 25.07 8.55 19.43
CA GLY A 383 24.46 8.20 18.15
C GLY A 383 24.26 9.42 17.26
N MET A 384 23.71 10.50 17.80
CA MET A 384 23.53 11.79 17.11
C MET A 384 24.86 12.40 16.66
N LYS A 385 25.89 12.31 17.50
CA LYS A 385 27.24 12.75 17.16
C LYS A 385 27.82 11.97 15.99
N ALA A 386 27.69 10.64 15.99
CA ALA A 386 28.11 9.82 14.86
C ALA A 386 27.32 10.16 13.58
N LEU A 387 26.02 10.41 13.71
CA LEU A 387 25.14 10.79 12.61
C LEU A 387 25.50 12.14 11.97
N SER A 388 26.01 13.09 12.76
CA SER A 388 26.42 14.42 12.26
C SER A 388 27.50 14.37 11.18
N SER A 389 28.26 13.27 11.11
CA SER A 389 29.29 13.04 10.09
C SER A 389 28.74 12.37 8.82
N SER A 390 27.43 12.09 8.74
CA SER A 390 26.81 11.48 7.57
C SER A 390 26.82 12.45 6.37
N PRO A 391 27.41 12.06 5.22
CA PRO A 391 27.53 12.94 4.07
C PRO A 391 26.24 13.08 3.24
N HIS A 392 25.26 12.19 3.45
CA HIS A 392 24.08 12.09 2.60
C HIS A 392 22.76 12.45 3.31
N LEU A 393 22.78 12.62 4.63
CA LEU A 393 21.55 12.84 5.39
C LEU A 393 20.92 14.20 5.07
N GLU A 394 19.72 14.18 4.50
CA GLU A 394 18.95 15.35 4.07
C GLU A 394 17.74 15.62 4.97
N THR A 395 17.12 14.55 5.48
CA THR A 395 15.94 14.61 6.34
C THR A 395 16.13 13.73 7.57
N LEU A 396 15.93 14.32 8.74
CA LEU A 396 15.91 13.62 10.02
C LEU A 396 14.60 13.89 10.74
N GLU A 397 13.91 12.81 11.13
CA GLU A 397 12.71 12.87 11.96
C GLU A 397 12.89 12.04 13.22
N LEU A 398 12.77 12.69 14.38
CA LEU A 398 12.83 12.06 15.70
C LEU A 398 11.50 12.25 16.41
N ILE A 399 10.81 11.16 16.70
CA ILE A 399 9.50 11.15 17.37
C ILE A 399 9.65 10.35 18.65
N LEU A 400 9.42 10.97 19.81
CA LEU A 400 9.48 10.33 21.13
C LEU A 400 10.82 9.61 21.41
N CYS A 401 11.93 10.14 20.87
CA CYS A 401 13.27 9.62 21.10
C CYS A 401 13.86 10.28 22.35
N HIS A 402 13.50 9.76 23.54
CA HIS A 402 13.82 10.41 24.82
C HIS A 402 15.30 10.36 25.21
N ALA A 403 16.08 9.44 24.64
CA ALA A 403 17.51 9.29 24.89
C ALA A 403 18.36 10.33 24.14
N VAL A 404 17.78 11.01 23.16
CA VAL A 404 18.37 12.19 22.51
C VAL A 404 18.01 13.42 23.33
N THR A 405 19.01 14.21 23.67
CA THR A 405 18.86 15.47 24.40
C THR A 405 19.23 16.66 23.52
N ASP A 406 18.97 17.87 24.03
CA ASP A 406 19.50 19.11 23.46
C ASP A 406 21.01 19.08 23.15
N ALA A 407 21.82 18.34 23.92
CA ALA A 407 23.24 18.20 23.64
C ALA A 407 23.50 17.40 22.36
N GLY A 408 22.77 16.30 22.15
CA GLY A 408 22.79 15.51 20.92
C GLY A 408 22.36 16.32 19.70
N MET A 409 21.27 17.07 19.85
CA MET A 409 20.72 17.92 18.77
C MET A 409 21.72 18.95 18.26
N ARG A 410 22.60 19.48 19.13
CA ARG A 410 23.66 20.44 18.72
C ARG A 410 24.69 19.85 17.78
N PHE A 411 24.93 18.53 17.82
CA PHE A 411 25.86 17.90 16.86
C PHE A 411 25.31 17.97 15.43
N ILE A 412 24.00 17.80 15.28
CA ILE A 412 23.36 17.73 13.97
C ILE A 412 23.24 19.08 13.28
N ALA A 413 23.35 20.19 14.01
CA ALA A 413 23.48 21.53 13.43
C ALA A 413 24.68 21.67 12.45
N HIS A 414 25.67 20.79 12.56
CA HIS A 414 26.87 20.78 11.72
C HIS A 414 26.81 19.76 10.57
N THR A 415 25.67 19.09 10.38
CA THR A 415 25.50 18.09 9.33
C THR A 415 25.45 18.78 7.97
N PRO A 416 26.28 18.37 6.98
CA PRO A 416 26.53 19.17 5.78
C PRO A 416 25.33 19.28 4.83
N CYS A 417 24.46 18.28 4.78
CA CYS A 417 23.38 18.15 3.79
C CYS A 417 21.98 18.22 4.41
N LEU A 418 21.86 18.38 5.73
CA LEU A 418 20.58 18.34 6.41
C LEU A 418 19.75 19.59 6.07
N SER A 419 18.56 19.37 5.51
CA SER A 419 17.65 20.43 5.08
C SER A 419 16.31 20.40 5.82
N ASN A 420 15.88 19.21 6.24
CA ASN A 420 14.62 19.02 6.95
C ASN A 420 14.87 18.33 8.30
N LEU A 421 14.43 18.98 9.37
CA LEU A 421 14.50 18.44 10.72
C LEU A 421 13.11 18.51 11.35
N ASN A 422 12.54 17.36 11.68
CA ASN A 422 11.32 17.26 12.45
C ASN A 422 11.62 16.60 13.80
N THR A 423 11.25 17.26 14.90
CA THR A 423 11.41 16.69 16.24
C THR A 423 10.12 16.85 17.02
N SER A 424 9.69 15.76 17.65
CA SER A 424 8.55 15.77 18.55
C SER A 424 8.85 14.88 19.76
N GLY A 425 8.76 15.43 20.97
CA GLY A 425 9.00 14.66 22.20
C GLY A 425 10.45 14.21 22.44
N VAL A 426 11.42 14.99 21.98
CA VAL A 426 12.85 14.89 22.35
C VAL A 426 13.07 15.65 23.67
N SER A 427 14.01 15.19 24.51
CA SER A 427 14.17 15.64 25.91
C SER A 427 14.99 16.91 26.09
#